data_AF-A0A1H0X319-F1
#
_entry.id   AF-A0A1H0X319-F1
#
_cell.length_a   1.000
_cell.length_b   1.000
_cell.length_c   1.000
_cell.angle_alpha   90.00
_cell.angle_beta   90.00
_cell.angle_gamma   90.00
#
_symmetry.space_group_name_H-M   'P 1'
#
loop_
_entity.id
_entity.type
_entity.pdbx_description
1 polymer ?
#
loop_
_entity_poly.entity_id
_entity_poly.type
_entity_poly.pdbx_seq_one_letter_code
_entity_poly.pdbx_strand_id
1 'polypeptide(L)'
;MLGPNLLMWTAAVIAAAWKLSQLIRVPHDRGLRVVTLCTVLVAVALSAQLAVSIPGLARMFPSHSPKLLQNVLLTFFFALLIVLLRSALLPNVAVWRSYAEIALASLTSFGLTLSFAATSVEWRGASYPEAGQHPGVLAFYLIGNLYMSYATAHGAWLCRASARQTYSGARQSLTVAALGLIVCLLGTHLPRVLSTTGRLLLGTDPVPGTAHWTPPLLAIGSGLFFLGIGYPGLRTGIIKARL
;
A
#
# COMPACT_ATOMS: atom_id res chain seq x y z
N MET A 1 -15.12 11.54 1.77
CA MET A 1 -13.71 11.10 1.89
C MET A 1 -12.75 11.83 0.94
N LEU A 2 -13.17 12.87 0.21
CA LEU A 2 -12.32 13.53 -0.80
C LEU A 2 -11.11 14.27 -0.19
N GLY A 3 -11.30 14.97 0.93
CA GLY A 3 -10.24 15.77 1.59
C GLY A 3 -8.99 14.96 1.99
N PRO A 4 -9.11 13.87 2.76
CA PRO A 4 -7.97 13.01 3.10
C PRO A 4 -7.28 12.41 1.88
N ASN A 5 -8.04 11.97 0.87
CA ASN A 5 -7.49 11.40 -0.35
C ASN A 5 -6.67 12.44 -1.14
N LEU A 6 -7.14 13.68 -1.22
CA LEU A 6 -6.41 14.79 -1.85
C LEU A 6 -5.11 15.12 -1.11
N LEU A 7 -5.14 15.17 0.22
CA LEU A 7 -3.94 15.43 1.03
C LEU A 7 -2.89 14.32 0.84
N MET A 8 -3.31 13.05 0.87
CA MET A 8 -2.40 11.92 0.63
C MET A 8 -1.83 11.97 -0.78
N TRP A 9 -2.66 12.29 -1.78
CA TRP A 9 -2.26 12.41 -3.17
C TRP A 9 -1.25 13.53 -3.37
N THR A 10 -1.50 14.75 -2.87
CA THR A 10 -0.57 15.87 -3.00
C THR A 10 0.77 15.58 -2.33
N ALA A 11 0.75 15.01 -1.12
CA ALA A 11 1.96 14.59 -0.42
C ALA A 11 2.78 13.57 -1.23
N ALA A 12 2.12 12.58 -1.82
CA ALA A 12 2.79 11.57 -2.64
C ALA A 12 3.37 12.14 -3.94
N VAL A 13 2.64 13.03 -4.62
CA VAL A 13 3.12 13.69 -5.85
C VAL A 13 4.32 14.58 -5.55
N ILE A 14 4.28 15.37 -4.48
CA ILE A 14 5.41 16.20 -4.05
C ILE A 14 6.62 15.33 -3.72
N ALA A 15 6.42 14.24 -2.96
CA ALA A 15 7.49 13.31 -2.62
C ALA A 15 8.11 12.63 -3.86
N ALA A 16 7.27 12.21 -4.82
CA ALA A 16 7.72 11.62 -6.08
C ALA A 16 8.50 12.63 -6.93
N ALA A 17 8.01 13.85 -7.09
CA ALA A 17 8.68 14.92 -7.83
C ALA A 17 10.05 15.27 -7.19
N TRP A 18 10.09 15.38 -5.87
CA TRP A 18 11.33 15.62 -5.13
C TRP A 18 12.34 14.49 -5.32
N LYS A 19 11.90 13.23 -5.21
CA LYS A 19 12.79 12.06 -5.38
C LYS A 19 13.24 11.86 -6.81
N LEU A 20 12.39 12.14 -7.79
CA LEU A 20 12.75 12.15 -9.21
C LEU A 20 13.80 13.22 -9.51
N SER A 21 13.66 14.42 -8.95
CA SER A 21 14.66 15.49 -9.03
C SER A 21 16.01 15.06 -8.43
N GLN A 22 16.01 14.38 -7.28
CA GLN A 22 17.23 13.81 -6.70
C GLN A 22 17.85 12.74 -7.61
N LEU A 23 17.03 11.87 -8.21
CA LEU A 23 17.50 10.79 -9.07
C LEU A 23 18.13 11.32 -10.37
N ILE A 24 17.57 12.38 -10.96
CA ILE A 24 18.13 13.04 -12.14
C ILE A 24 19.54 13.58 -11.83
N ARG A 25 19.76 14.10 -10.62
CA ARG A 25 21.07 14.62 -10.19
C ARG A 25 22.07 13.51 -9.85
N VAL A 26 21.62 12.38 -9.31
CA VAL A 26 22.48 11.26 -8.89
C VAL A 26 21.93 9.94 -9.43
N PRO A 27 22.04 9.69 -10.75
CA PRO A 27 21.38 8.55 -11.37
C PRO A 27 21.98 7.21 -10.97
N HIS A 28 23.21 7.14 -10.48
CA HIS A 28 23.90 5.88 -10.18
C HIS A 28 23.60 5.30 -8.78
N ASP A 29 22.89 6.04 -7.91
CA ASP A 29 22.54 5.57 -6.58
C ASP A 29 21.40 4.53 -6.66
N ARG A 30 21.74 3.27 -6.38
CA ARG A 30 20.79 2.14 -6.41
C ARG A 30 19.68 2.27 -5.35
N GLY A 31 20.00 2.78 -4.16
CA GLY A 31 19.02 2.98 -3.10
C GLY A 31 18.03 4.08 -3.47
N LEU A 32 18.52 5.17 -4.05
CA LEU A 32 17.68 6.27 -4.54
C LEU A 32 16.74 5.81 -5.66
N ARG A 33 17.20 4.97 -6.60
CA ARG A 33 16.34 4.40 -7.66
C ARG A 33 15.15 3.62 -7.08
N VAL A 34 15.40 2.75 -6.11
CA VAL A 34 14.34 1.92 -5.49
C VAL A 34 13.36 2.80 -4.72
N VAL A 35 13.86 3.77 -3.94
CA VAL A 35 12.99 4.70 -3.20
C VAL A 35 12.15 5.55 -4.16
N THR A 36 12.75 6.07 -5.23
CA THR A 36 12.03 6.85 -6.25
C THR A 36 10.95 5.99 -6.91
N LEU A 37 11.26 4.75 -7.29
CA LEU A 37 10.28 3.82 -7.84
C LEU A 37 9.12 3.57 -6.89
N CYS A 38 9.39 3.31 -5.59
CA CYS A 38 8.36 3.18 -4.57
C CYS A 38 7.46 4.42 -4.47
N THR A 39 8.05 5.62 -4.44
CA THR A 39 7.28 6.86 -4.35
C THR A 39 6.42 7.13 -5.59
N VAL A 40 6.94 6.80 -6.78
CA VAL A 40 6.20 6.94 -8.04
C VAL A 40 5.04 5.95 -8.09
N LEU A 41 5.26 4.69 -7.69
CA LEU A 41 4.19 3.68 -7.61
C LEU A 41 3.05 4.13 -6.68
N VAL A 42 3.38 4.68 -5.51
CA VAL A 42 2.38 5.23 -4.58
C VAL A 42 1.65 6.41 -5.21
N ALA A 43 2.36 7.35 -5.84
CA ALA A 43 1.74 8.51 -6.47
C ALA A 43 0.76 8.09 -7.58
N VAL A 44 1.13 7.11 -8.42
CA VAL A 44 0.26 6.58 -9.47
C VAL A 44 -0.93 5.81 -8.86
N ALA A 45 -0.70 5.00 -7.83
CA ALA A 45 -1.77 4.27 -7.14
C ALA A 45 -2.80 5.22 -6.51
N LEU A 46 -2.34 6.28 -5.84
CA LEU A 46 -3.22 7.31 -5.27
C LEU A 46 -3.92 8.15 -6.34
N SER A 47 -3.27 8.38 -7.49
CA SER A 47 -3.92 9.04 -8.63
C SER A 47 -5.07 8.18 -9.18
N ALA A 48 -4.85 6.87 -9.31
CA ALA A 48 -5.89 5.93 -9.71
C ALA A 48 -7.05 5.89 -8.68
N GLN A 49 -6.74 5.93 -7.38
CA GLN A 49 -7.74 6.01 -6.32
C GLN A 49 -8.56 7.31 -6.39
N LEU A 50 -7.90 8.45 -6.64
CA LEU A 50 -8.54 9.75 -6.76
C LEU A 50 -9.45 9.82 -8.00
N ALA A 51 -9.03 9.24 -9.12
CA ALA A 51 -9.81 9.19 -10.35
C ALA A 51 -11.17 8.47 -10.15
N VAL A 52 -11.20 7.41 -9.32
CA VAL A 52 -12.45 6.72 -8.95
C VAL A 52 -13.27 7.53 -7.94
N SER A 53 -12.62 8.31 -7.10
CA SER A 53 -13.29 9.10 -6.05
C SER A 53 -13.99 10.35 -6.57
N ILE A 54 -13.69 10.80 -7.80
CA ILE A 54 -14.27 12.00 -8.42
C ILE A 54 -15.36 11.57 -9.42
N PRO A 55 -16.65 11.89 -9.19
CA PRO A 55 -17.76 11.42 -10.02
C PRO A 55 -17.68 11.81 -11.52
N GLY A 56 -17.00 12.92 -11.83
CA GLY A 56 -16.77 13.37 -13.20
C GLY A 56 -15.72 12.55 -13.96
N LEU A 57 -14.66 12.10 -13.26
CA LEU A 57 -13.60 11.26 -13.83
C LEU A 57 -13.98 9.79 -13.85
N ALA A 58 -14.73 9.32 -12.85
CA ALA A 58 -15.19 7.93 -12.79
C ALA A 58 -15.97 7.50 -14.04
N ARG A 59 -16.75 8.42 -14.65
CA ARG A 59 -17.49 8.18 -15.89
C ARG A 59 -16.60 7.99 -17.13
N MET A 60 -15.37 8.50 -17.11
CA MET A 60 -14.41 8.32 -18.20
C MET A 60 -13.76 6.93 -18.21
N PHE A 61 -13.91 6.15 -17.14
CA PHE A 61 -13.35 4.80 -17.01
C PHE A 61 -14.45 3.74 -16.87
N PRO A 62 -15.22 3.45 -17.94
CA PRO A 62 -16.33 2.50 -17.92
C PRO A 62 -15.90 1.07 -17.55
N SER A 63 -14.61 0.75 -17.64
CA SER A 63 -14.06 -0.55 -17.27
C SER A 63 -13.73 -0.70 -15.78
N HIS A 64 -13.83 0.35 -14.96
CA HIS A 64 -13.40 0.37 -13.55
C HIS A 64 -11.94 -0.09 -13.31
N SER A 65 -11.13 -0.08 -14.37
CA SER A 65 -9.71 -0.44 -14.38
C SER A 65 -8.81 0.34 -13.39
N PRO A 66 -9.10 1.59 -12.98
CA PRO A 66 -8.26 2.28 -12.01
C PRO A 66 -8.18 1.58 -10.65
N LYS A 67 -9.23 0.86 -10.24
CA LYS A 67 -9.23 0.11 -8.97
C LYS A 67 -8.31 -1.11 -9.02
N LEU A 68 -8.33 -1.84 -10.15
CA LEU A 68 -7.39 -2.94 -10.39
C LEU A 68 -5.96 -2.40 -10.41
N LEU A 69 -5.72 -1.33 -11.17
CA LEU A 69 -4.42 -0.68 -11.26
C LEU A 69 -3.90 -0.24 -9.88
N GLN A 70 -4.75 0.40 -9.07
CA GLN A 70 -4.40 0.78 -7.70
C GLN A 70 -3.92 -0.42 -6.88
N ASN A 71 -4.67 -1.53 -6.87
CA ASN A 71 -4.30 -2.70 -6.06
C ASN A 71 -3.01 -3.36 -6.57
N VAL A 72 -2.86 -3.51 -7.89
CA VAL A 72 -1.63 -4.04 -8.50
C VAL A 72 -0.42 -3.18 -8.12
N LEU A 73 -0.50 -1.86 -8.32
CA LEU A 73 0.61 -0.96 -7.98
C LEU A 73 0.94 -0.97 -6.49
N LEU A 74 -0.07 -1.09 -5.62
CA LEU A 74 0.11 -1.18 -4.19
C LEU A 74 0.80 -2.49 -3.78
N THR A 75 0.49 -3.61 -4.43
CA THR A 75 1.21 -4.88 -4.17
C THR A 75 2.69 -4.76 -4.52
N PHE A 76 3.02 -4.18 -5.68
CA PHE A 76 4.42 -3.97 -6.07
C PHE A 76 5.13 -2.95 -5.18
N PHE A 77 4.45 -1.89 -4.75
CA PHE A 77 4.98 -0.95 -3.77
C PHE A 77 5.41 -1.69 -2.48
N PHE A 78 4.53 -2.52 -1.92
CA PHE A 78 4.83 -3.25 -0.69
C PHE A 78 5.94 -4.29 -0.88
N ALA A 79 5.98 -5.01 -2.00
CA ALA A 79 7.07 -5.92 -2.31
C ALA A 79 8.42 -5.19 -2.36
N LEU A 80 8.50 -4.05 -3.07
CA LEU A 80 9.71 -3.26 -3.15
C LEU A 80 10.11 -2.65 -1.80
N LEU A 81 9.14 -2.20 -1.00
CA LEU A 81 9.38 -1.73 0.36
C LEU A 81 9.99 -2.82 1.24
N ILE A 82 9.44 -4.04 1.19
CA ILE A 82 9.94 -5.19 1.95
C ILE A 82 11.36 -5.54 1.51
N VAL A 83 11.61 -5.60 0.20
CA VAL A 83 12.95 -5.83 -0.36
C VAL A 83 13.93 -4.75 0.11
N LEU A 84 13.53 -3.48 0.09
CA LEU A 84 14.34 -2.35 0.54
C LEU A 84 14.68 -2.49 2.04
N LEU A 85 13.68 -2.65 2.90
CA LEU A 85 13.87 -2.77 4.35
C LEU A 85 14.74 -3.99 4.71
N ARG A 86 14.52 -5.11 4.02
CA ARG A 86 15.33 -6.32 4.21
C ARG A 86 16.78 -6.10 3.77
N SER A 87 17.01 -5.45 2.63
CA SER A 87 18.36 -5.14 2.14
C SER A 87 19.14 -4.24 3.10
N ALA A 88 18.45 -3.34 3.79
CA ALA A 88 19.06 -2.47 4.80
C ALA A 88 19.41 -3.23 6.09
N LEU A 89 18.61 -4.23 6.48
CA LEU A 89 18.81 -5.02 7.69
C LEU A 89 19.83 -6.14 7.55
N LEU A 90 19.84 -6.79 6.38
CA LEU A 90 20.57 -8.02 6.14
C LEU A 90 21.27 -7.94 4.78
N PRO A 91 22.36 -7.18 4.66
CA PRO A 91 23.04 -6.94 3.38
C PRO A 91 23.59 -8.23 2.73
N ASN A 92 23.78 -9.30 3.52
CA ASN A 92 24.30 -10.60 3.06
C ASN A 92 23.21 -11.65 2.79
N VAL A 93 21.92 -11.29 2.81
CA VAL A 93 20.85 -12.25 2.50
C VAL A 93 20.77 -12.49 1.00
N ALA A 94 20.67 -13.76 0.63
CA ALA A 94 20.66 -14.21 -0.75
C ALA A 94 19.55 -13.55 -1.59
N VAL A 95 19.92 -13.10 -2.78
CA VAL A 95 19.10 -12.38 -3.77
C VAL A 95 17.78 -13.11 -4.08
N TRP A 96 17.75 -14.45 -3.96
CA TRP A 96 16.56 -15.27 -4.17
C TRP A 96 15.36 -14.84 -3.32
N ARG A 97 15.59 -14.39 -2.07
CA ARG A 97 14.51 -13.94 -1.19
C ARG A 97 13.89 -12.63 -1.66
N SER A 98 14.63 -11.80 -2.39
CA SER A 98 14.09 -10.58 -3.00
C SER A 98 13.24 -10.91 -4.23
N TYR A 99 13.66 -11.89 -5.04
CA TYR A 99 12.86 -12.40 -6.15
C TYR A 99 11.56 -13.05 -5.67
N ALA A 100 11.57 -13.72 -4.52
CA ALA A 100 10.38 -14.31 -3.93
C ALA A 100 9.29 -13.26 -3.61
N GLU A 101 9.65 -12.08 -3.10
CA GLU A 101 8.67 -11.01 -2.83
C GLU A 101 8.05 -10.47 -4.12
N ILE A 102 8.85 -10.31 -5.18
CA ILE A 102 8.37 -9.86 -6.50
C ILE A 102 7.51 -10.94 -7.16
N ALA A 103 7.89 -12.21 -7.04
CA ALA A 103 7.09 -13.33 -7.53
C ALA A 103 5.75 -13.41 -6.80
N LEU A 104 5.73 -13.23 -5.48
CA LEU A 104 4.49 -13.21 -4.69
C LEU A 104 3.58 -12.04 -5.06
N ALA A 105 4.14 -10.85 -5.28
CA ALA A 105 3.38 -9.69 -5.78
C ALA A 105 2.84 -9.91 -7.19
N SER A 106 3.62 -10.56 -8.06
CA SER A 106 3.20 -10.91 -9.42
C SER A 106 2.07 -11.93 -9.41
N LEU A 107 2.17 -12.98 -8.58
CA LEU A 107 1.13 -13.98 -8.39
C LEU A 107 -0.15 -13.36 -7.82
N THR A 108 -0.01 -12.46 -6.84
CA THR A 108 -1.14 -11.73 -6.26
C THR A 108 -1.81 -10.83 -7.31
N SER A 109 -1.01 -10.09 -8.07
CA SER A 109 -1.49 -9.23 -9.16
C SER A 109 -2.23 -10.04 -10.21
N PHE A 110 -1.70 -11.20 -10.59
CA PHE A 110 -2.37 -12.12 -11.51
C PHE A 110 -3.71 -12.60 -10.94
N GLY A 111 -3.76 -12.99 -9.67
CA GLY A 111 -5.00 -13.36 -8.98
C GLY A 111 -6.03 -12.23 -8.96
N LEU A 112 -5.61 -11.01 -8.65
CA LEU A 112 -6.45 -9.81 -8.71
C LEU A 112 -7.00 -9.57 -10.12
N THR A 113 -6.15 -9.66 -11.14
CA THR A 113 -6.57 -9.51 -12.54
C THR A 113 -7.56 -10.60 -12.96
N LEU A 114 -7.32 -11.85 -12.55
CA LEU A 114 -8.20 -12.97 -12.86
C LEU A 114 -9.57 -12.82 -12.18
N SER A 115 -9.60 -12.50 -10.88
CA SER A 115 -10.85 -12.23 -10.16
C SER A 115 -11.61 -11.03 -10.75
N PHE A 116 -10.89 -9.98 -11.15
CA PHE A 116 -11.48 -8.83 -11.81
C PHE A 116 -12.08 -9.18 -13.18
N ALA A 117 -11.35 -9.96 -13.99
CA ALA A 117 -11.82 -10.43 -15.29
C ALA A 117 -13.05 -11.36 -15.17
N ALA A 118 -13.05 -12.24 -14.15
CA ALA A 118 -14.16 -13.14 -13.85
C ALA A 118 -15.39 -12.42 -13.27
N THR A 119 -15.22 -11.22 -12.72
CA THR A 119 -16.33 -10.39 -12.22
C THR A 119 -17.06 -9.75 -13.41
N SER A 120 -18.39 -9.78 -13.40
CA SER A 120 -19.22 -9.11 -14.41
C SER A 120 -18.95 -7.61 -14.43
N VAL A 121 -19.03 -6.99 -15.61
CA VAL A 121 -18.57 -5.61 -15.84
C VAL A 121 -19.20 -4.61 -14.87
N GLU A 122 -20.49 -4.79 -14.59
CA GLU A 122 -21.28 -3.97 -13.65
C GLU A 122 -20.73 -3.96 -12.22
N TRP A 123 -20.06 -5.04 -11.79
CA TRP A 123 -19.59 -5.24 -10.42
C TRP A 123 -18.09 -5.01 -10.25
N ARG A 124 -17.33 -4.84 -11.33
CA ARG A 124 -15.87 -4.63 -11.30
C ARG A 124 -15.45 -3.38 -10.51
N GLY A 125 -16.32 -2.37 -10.48
CA GLY A 125 -16.12 -1.13 -9.72
C GLY A 125 -16.59 -1.17 -8.27
N ALA A 126 -17.37 -2.19 -7.87
CA ALA A 126 -18.11 -2.20 -6.61
C ALA A 126 -17.22 -1.92 -5.41
N SER A 127 -17.57 -0.95 -4.58
CA SER A 127 -16.84 -0.66 -3.35
C SER A 127 -16.92 -1.84 -2.36
N TYR A 128 -16.07 -1.84 -1.33
CA TYR A 128 -16.10 -2.94 -0.33
C TYR A 128 -17.47 -3.09 0.36
N PRO A 129 -18.16 -1.99 0.75
CA PRO A 129 -19.56 -2.07 1.18
C PRO A 129 -20.51 -2.70 0.14
N GLU A 130 -20.31 -2.37 -1.14
CA GLU A 130 -21.15 -2.83 -2.26
C GLU A 130 -20.86 -4.27 -2.71
N ALA A 131 -19.80 -4.91 -2.20
CA ALA A 131 -19.34 -6.22 -2.64
C ALA A 131 -20.42 -7.33 -2.53
N GLY A 132 -21.48 -7.13 -1.74
CA GLY A 132 -22.62 -8.04 -1.65
C GLY A 132 -22.20 -9.50 -1.40
N GLN A 133 -22.95 -10.47 -1.91
CA GLN A 133 -22.48 -11.86 -1.96
C GLN A 133 -21.86 -12.21 -3.33
N HIS A 134 -21.38 -11.22 -4.08
CA HIS A 134 -20.84 -11.45 -5.42
C HIS A 134 -19.47 -12.13 -5.33
N PRO A 135 -19.35 -13.40 -5.76
CA PRO A 135 -18.15 -14.21 -5.49
C PRO A 135 -16.90 -13.64 -6.14
N GLY A 136 -17.00 -13.03 -7.34
CA GLY A 136 -15.87 -12.40 -8.02
C GLY A 136 -15.32 -11.17 -7.28
N VAL A 137 -16.21 -10.33 -6.75
CA VAL A 137 -15.82 -9.13 -5.97
C VAL A 137 -15.24 -9.54 -4.62
N LEU A 138 -15.85 -10.54 -3.97
CA LEU A 138 -15.34 -11.11 -2.73
C LEU A 138 -13.97 -11.76 -2.93
N ALA A 139 -13.76 -12.53 -4.00
CA ALA A 139 -12.45 -13.11 -4.33
C ALA A 139 -11.38 -12.03 -4.55
N PHE A 140 -11.71 -10.97 -5.30
CA PHE A 140 -10.81 -9.83 -5.50
C PHE A 140 -10.39 -9.20 -4.17
N TYR A 141 -11.34 -8.91 -3.28
CA TYR A 141 -11.06 -8.35 -1.97
C TYR A 141 -10.31 -9.31 -1.05
N LEU A 142 -10.60 -10.60 -1.12
CA LEU A 142 -9.92 -11.60 -0.32
C LEU A 142 -8.44 -11.69 -0.69
N ILE A 143 -8.13 -11.84 -1.98
CA ILE A 143 -6.75 -11.92 -2.49
C ILE A 143 -5.97 -10.66 -2.09
N GLY A 144 -6.55 -9.48 -2.35
CA GLY A 144 -5.93 -8.21 -2.00
C GLY A 144 -5.67 -8.08 -0.50
N ASN A 145 -6.67 -8.36 0.35
CA ASN A 145 -6.49 -8.22 1.80
C ASN A 145 -5.59 -9.30 2.41
N LEU A 146 -5.51 -10.50 1.83
CA LEU A 146 -4.56 -11.52 2.26
C LEU A 146 -3.11 -11.08 2.02
N TYR A 147 -2.82 -10.62 0.81
CA TYR A 147 -1.50 -10.08 0.49
C TYR A 147 -1.16 -8.87 1.35
N MET A 148 -2.10 -7.93 1.51
CA MET A 148 -1.88 -6.73 2.31
C MET A 148 -1.71 -7.06 3.79
N SER A 149 -2.39 -8.08 4.32
CA SER A 149 -2.15 -8.57 5.69
C SER A 149 -0.74 -9.10 5.84
N TYR A 150 -0.28 -9.95 4.91
CA TYR A 150 1.10 -10.42 4.89
C TYR A 150 2.10 -9.25 4.82
N ALA A 151 1.91 -8.34 3.86
CA ALA A 151 2.84 -7.26 3.59
C ALA A 151 2.93 -6.25 4.73
N THR A 152 1.80 -5.92 5.37
CA THR A 152 1.77 -5.01 6.52
C THR A 152 2.35 -5.66 7.77
N ALA A 153 2.08 -6.94 8.03
CA ALA A 153 2.68 -7.68 9.15
C ALA A 153 4.21 -7.77 9.01
N HIS A 154 4.68 -8.22 7.85
CA HIS A 154 6.09 -8.40 7.58
C HIS A 154 6.82 -7.06 7.47
N GLY A 155 6.22 -6.06 6.84
CA GLY A 155 6.72 -4.69 6.82
C GLY A 155 6.83 -4.08 8.22
N ALA A 156 5.83 -4.29 9.09
CA ALA A 156 5.88 -3.82 10.48
C ALA A 156 7.03 -4.47 11.26
N TRP A 157 7.22 -5.79 11.08
CA TRP A 157 8.33 -6.51 11.69
C TRP A 157 9.68 -5.96 11.21
N LEU A 158 9.86 -5.79 9.90
CA LEU A 158 11.08 -5.22 9.31
C LEU A 158 11.33 -3.81 9.84
N CYS A 159 10.33 -2.92 9.82
CA CYS A 159 10.47 -1.57 10.38
C CYS A 159 10.89 -1.59 11.85
N ARG A 160 10.30 -2.46 12.69
CA ARG A 160 10.72 -2.59 14.09
C ARG A 160 12.13 -3.15 14.24
N ALA A 161 12.49 -4.14 13.44
CA ALA A 161 13.85 -4.68 13.43
C ALA A 161 14.87 -3.60 13.05
N SER A 162 14.59 -2.81 11.99
CA SER A 162 15.45 -1.70 11.56
C SER A 162 15.54 -0.60 12.62
N ALA A 163 14.42 -0.30 13.29
CA ALA A 163 14.38 0.68 14.36
C ALA A 163 15.29 0.31 15.54
N ARG A 164 15.42 -0.99 15.85
CA ARG A 164 16.31 -1.48 16.91
C ARG A 164 17.79 -1.33 16.58
N GLN A 165 18.15 -1.30 15.29
CA GLN A 165 19.54 -1.20 14.82
C GLN A 165 19.98 0.24 14.48
N THR A 166 19.09 1.23 14.56
CA THR A 166 19.37 2.61 14.15
C THR A 166 19.33 3.61 15.31
N TYR A 167 20.07 4.71 15.21
CA TYR A 167 20.10 5.79 16.20
C TYR A 167 18.80 6.64 16.26
N SER A 168 18.67 7.42 17.35
CA SER A 168 17.40 7.93 17.92
C SER A 168 16.37 8.48 16.94
N GLY A 169 16.75 9.35 16.01
CA GLY A 169 15.80 10.00 15.09
C GLY A 169 15.19 9.05 14.05
N ALA A 170 15.99 8.16 13.47
CA ALA A 170 15.49 7.17 12.52
C ALA A 170 14.73 6.04 13.22
N ARG A 171 15.14 5.67 14.45
CA ARG A 171 14.41 4.72 15.29
C ARG A 171 12.96 5.16 15.55
N GLN A 172 12.75 6.42 15.95
CA GLN A 172 11.39 6.92 16.17
C GLN A 172 10.55 6.86 14.89
N SER A 173 11.12 7.32 13.76
CA SER A 173 10.46 7.33 12.47
C SER A 173 10.01 5.93 11.99
N LEU A 174 10.89 4.93 12.16
CA LEU A 174 10.62 3.54 11.79
C LEU A 174 9.63 2.89 12.75
N THR A 175 9.61 3.26 14.04
CA THR A 175 8.59 2.71 14.95
C THR A 175 7.21 3.31 14.69
N VAL A 176 7.13 4.60 14.34
CA VAL A 176 5.86 5.23 13.90
C VAL A 176 5.38 4.56 12.60
N ALA A 177 6.28 4.30 11.65
CA ALA A 177 5.94 3.57 10.43
C ALA A 177 5.41 2.16 10.73
N ALA A 178 6.07 1.43 11.64
CA ALA A 178 5.63 0.10 12.07
C ALA A 178 4.26 0.14 12.75
N LEU A 179 3.98 1.14 13.59
CA LEU A 179 2.67 1.31 14.22
C LEU A 179 1.59 1.55 13.18
N GLY A 180 1.85 2.38 12.17
CA GLY A 180 0.92 2.58 11.04
C GLY A 180 0.58 1.28 10.32
N LEU A 181 1.58 0.45 10.02
CA LEU A 181 1.39 -0.86 9.40
C LEU A 181 0.61 -1.84 10.29
N ILE A 182 0.85 -1.83 11.61
CA ILE A 182 0.08 -2.64 12.57
C ILE A 182 -1.38 -2.21 12.61
N VAL A 183 -1.66 -0.90 12.58
CA VAL A 183 -3.03 -0.38 12.50
C VAL A 183 -3.71 -0.81 11.20
N CYS A 184 -3.03 -0.75 10.05
CA CYS A 184 -3.56 -1.27 8.79
C CYS A 184 -3.84 -2.77 8.83
N LEU A 185 -2.94 -3.56 9.42
CA LEU A 185 -3.08 -5.00 9.56
C LEU A 185 -4.31 -5.37 10.39
N LEU A 186 -4.32 -4.93 11.66
CA LEU A 186 -5.30 -5.35 12.65
C LEU A 186 -6.63 -4.62 12.48
N GLY A 187 -6.58 -3.34 12.10
CA GLY A 187 -7.75 -2.49 11.94
C GLY A 187 -8.40 -2.55 10.56
N THR A 188 -7.79 -3.19 9.57
CA THR A 188 -8.35 -3.24 8.20
C THR A 188 -8.21 -4.60 7.56
N HIS A 189 -6.99 -5.04 7.28
CA HIS A 189 -6.81 -6.17 6.37
C HIS A 189 -7.27 -7.49 6.98
N LEU A 190 -6.89 -7.79 8.23
CA LEU A 190 -7.29 -9.03 8.89
C LEU A 190 -8.83 -9.12 9.10
N PRO A 191 -9.52 -8.08 9.61
CA PRO A 191 -10.98 -8.09 9.69
C PRO A 191 -11.67 -8.26 8.33
N ARG A 192 -11.15 -7.61 7.28
CA ARG A 192 -11.69 -7.76 5.92
C ARG A 192 -11.46 -9.16 5.37
N VAL A 193 -10.34 -9.80 5.66
CA VAL A 193 -10.11 -11.22 5.31
C VAL A 193 -11.15 -12.10 6.00
N LEU A 194 -11.36 -11.94 7.31
CA LEU A 194 -12.33 -12.75 8.06
C LEU A 194 -13.76 -12.56 7.53
N SER A 195 -14.19 -11.30 7.35
CA SER A 195 -15.51 -10.97 6.82
C SER A 195 -15.71 -11.50 5.40
N THR A 196 -14.73 -11.31 4.51
CA THR A 196 -14.82 -11.76 3.11
C THR A 196 -14.83 -13.28 3.01
N THR A 197 -13.97 -13.98 3.76
CA THR A 197 -13.94 -15.44 3.81
C THR A 197 -15.24 -16.02 4.38
N GLY A 198 -15.77 -15.45 5.47
CA GLY A 198 -17.05 -15.87 6.02
C GLY A 198 -18.19 -15.72 5.02
N ARG A 199 -18.25 -14.58 4.33
CA ARG A 199 -19.28 -14.32 3.31
C ARG A 199 -19.16 -15.28 2.12
N LEU A 200 -17.93 -15.63 1.73
CA LEU A 200 -17.67 -16.51 0.58
C LEU A 200 -17.91 -17.99 0.89
N LEU A 201 -17.51 -18.46 2.07
CA LEU A 201 -17.55 -19.89 2.43
C LEU A 201 -18.79 -20.28 3.24
N LEU A 202 -19.27 -19.38 4.10
CA LEU A 202 -20.33 -19.66 5.07
C LEU A 202 -21.61 -18.87 4.79
N GLY A 203 -21.61 -17.98 3.79
CA GLY A 203 -22.74 -17.08 3.50
C GLY A 203 -23.06 -16.10 4.64
N THR A 204 -22.20 -15.99 5.66
CA THR A 204 -22.41 -15.17 6.87
C THR A 204 -21.28 -14.17 7.04
N ASP A 205 -21.55 -13.01 7.65
CA ASP A 205 -20.51 -12.03 7.96
C ASP A 205 -20.08 -12.16 9.43
N PRO A 206 -18.97 -12.86 9.75
CA PRO A 206 -18.53 -13.06 11.13
C PRO A 206 -18.06 -11.78 11.80
N VAL A 207 -17.74 -10.73 11.02
CA VAL A 207 -17.32 -9.43 11.53
C VAL A 207 -18.18 -8.35 10.87
N PRO A 208 -19.43 -8.20 11.30
CA PRO A 208 -20.37 -7.28 10.67
C PRO A 208 -19.89 -5.82 10.78
N GLY A 209 -20.24 -5.03 9.77
CA GLY A 209 -19.92 -3.61 9.74
C GLY A 209 -18.46 -3.29 9.39
N THR A 210 -17.62 -4.29 9.03
CA THR A 210 -16.24 -4.07 8.55
C THR A 210 -16.15 -2.99 7.49
N ALA A 211 -17.15 -2.86 6.63
CA ALA A 211 -17.23 -1.84 5.60
C ALA A 211 -17.20 -0.38 6.12
N HIS A 212 -17.68 -0.13 7.34
CA HIS A 212 -17.82 1.22 7.90
C HIS A 212 -16.61 1.66 8.72
N TRP A 213 -16.08 0.77 9.56
CA TRP A 213 -15.02 1.13 10.51
C TRP A 213 -13.60 0.84 9.99
N THR A 214 -13.43 -0.04 8.99
CA THR A 214 -12.10 -0.32 8.43
C THR A 214 -11.54 0.82 7.55
N PRO A 215 -12.31 1.57 6.74
CA PRO A 215 -11.76 2.69 5.97
C PRO A 215 -11.08 3.80 6.80
N PRO A 216 -11.66 4.32 7.90
CA PRO A 216 -10.98 5.34 8.70
C PRO A 216 -9.72 4.79 9.38
N LEU A 217 -9.72 3.54 9.85
CA LEU A 217 -8.51 2.91 10.40
C LEU A 217 -7.41 2.72 9.35
N LEU A 218 -7.78 2.36 8.12
CA LEU A 218 -6.84 2.30 7.01
C LEU A 218 -6.20 3.67 6.74
N ALA A 219 -7.00 4.75 6.76
CA ALA A 219 -6.51 6.10 6.56
C ALA A 219 -5.54 6.54 7.68
N ILE A 220 -5.88 6.25 8.95
CA ILE A 220 -5.02 6.52 10.10
C ILE A 220 -3.72 5.74 10.00
N GLY A 221 -3.79 4.43 9.77
CA GLY A 221 -2.61 3.57 9.66
C GLY A 221 -1.70 3.98 8.50
N SER A 222 -2.28 4.30 7.34
CA SER A 222 -1.53 4.79 6.18
C SER A 222 -0.89 6.15 6.47
N GLY A 223 -1.60 7.06 7.13
CA GLY A 223 -1.08 8.37 7.54
C GLY A 223 0.12 8.26 8.48
N LEU A 224 0.02 7.42 9.51
CA LEU A 224 1.12 7.12 10.43
C LEU A 224 2.31 6.50 9.69
N PHE A 225 2.05 5.59 8.77
CA PHE A 225 3.08 4.96 7.95
C PHE A 225 3.86 5.98 7.11
N PHE A 226 3.17 6.83 6.35
CA PHE A 226 3.81 7.87 5.55
C PHE A 226 4.51 8.93 6.40
N LEU A 227 3.95 9.30 7.54
CA LEU A 227 4.59 10.21 8.50
C LEU A 227 5.90 9.61 9.04
N GLY A 228 5.89 8.33 9.38
CA GLY A 228 7.07 7.60 9.83
C GLY A 228 8.16 7.52 8.76
N ILE A 229 7.83 7.26 7.49
CA ILE A 229 8.82 7.19 6.40
C ILE A 229 9.29 8.58 5.95
N GLY A 230 8.42 9.58 5.97
CA GLY A 230 8.73 10.93 5.49
C GLY A 230 9.59 11.76 6.45
N TYR A 231 9.49 11.53 7.76
CA TYR A 231 10.14 12.34 8.79
C TYR A 231 11.67 12.46 8.66
N PRO A 232 12.44 11.38 8.42
CA PRO A 232 13.90 11.48 8.24
C PRO A 232 14.31 12.27 6.99
N GLY A 233 13.52 12.17 5.91
CA GLY A 233 13.74 12.91 4.67
C GLY A 233 13.54 14.42 4.84
N LEU A 234 12.51 14.82 5.57
CA LEU A 234 12.26 16.23 5.92
C LEU A 234 13.34 16.78 6.86
N ARG A 235 13.72 16.02 7.90
CA ARG A 235 14.75 16.45 8.86
C ARG A 235 16.12 16.65 8.21
N THR A 236 16.52 15.74 7.33
CA THR A 236 17.79 15.87 6.58
C THR A 236 17.76 17.01 5.56
N GLY A 237 16.60 17.27 4.94
CA GLY A 237 16.41 18.42 4.06
C GLY A 237 16.49 19.76 4.79
N ILE A 238 15.85 19.90 5.95
CA ILE A 238 15.87 21.14 6.76
C ILE A 238 17.27 21.43 7.30
N ILE A 239 18.02 20.41 7.73
CA ILE A 239 19.40 20.59 8.20
C ILE A 239 20.30 21.06 7.05
N LYS A 240 20.15 20.50 5.83
CA LYS A 240 20.89 20.96 4.65
C LYS A 240 20.49 22.34 4.13
N ALA A 241 19.30 22.83 4.46
CA ALA A 241 18.85 24.18 4.09
C ALA A 241 19.25 25.25 5.13
N ARG A 242 19.71 24.83 6.32
CA ARG A 242 20.23 25.71 7.38
C ARG A 242 21.75 25.78 7.43
N LEU A 243 22.44 24.94 6.67
CA LEU A 243 23.89 24.94 6.45
C LEU A 243 24.17 25.56 5.09
#